data_AF-A0A7K0X475-F1
#
_entry.id   AF-A0A7K0X475-F1
#
_cell.length_a   1.000
_cell.length_b   1.000
_cell.length_c   1.000
_cell.angle_alpha   90.00
_cell.angle_beta   90.00
_cell.angle_gamma   90.00
#
_symmetry.space_group_name_H-M   'P 1'
#
loop_
_entity.id
_entity.type
_entity.pdbx_description
1 polymer ?
#
loop_
_entity_poly.entity_id
_entity_poly.type
_entity_poly.pdbx_seq_one_letter_code
_entity_poly.pdbx_strand_id
1 'polypeptide(L)' 'MNTKVYTHEFIDIIGANRANYMHHMTANWCPMARDDRGQLCFGVWGVVGTTSRWPRVVNMWEEDGLDGLATALAHELG' A
#
# COMPACT_ATOMS: atom_id res chain seq x y z
N MET A 1 9.86 8.78 -20.22
CA MET A 1 10.06 7.42 -19.67
C MET A 1 9.71 7.49 -18.19
N ASN A 2 9.01 6.51 -17.63
CA ASN A 2 8.65 6.54 -16.21
C ASN A 2 9.88 6.19 -15.36
N THR A 3 10.19 7.01 -14.35
CA THR A 3 11.31 6.83 -13.42
C THR A 3 10.85 6.46 -12.00
N LYS A 4 9.54 6.38 -11.77
CA LYS A 4 8.93 6.02 -10.49
C LYS A 4 9.06 4.52 -10.23
N VAL A 5 9.03 4.17 -8.95
CA VAL A 5 9.00 2.78 -8.50
C VAL A 5 7.62 2.51 -7.90
N TYR A 6 7.05 1.36 -8.23
CA TYR A 6 5.75 0.94 -7.72
C TYR A 6 5.87 -0.33 -6.90
N THR A 7 5.35 -0.29 -5.68
CA THR A 7 5.31 -1.44 -4.78
C THR A 7 3.90 -2.01 -4.74
N HIS A 8 3.77 -3.29 -5.09
CA HIS A 8 2.55 -4.07 -4.90
C HIS A 8 2.60 -4.82 -3.58
N GLU A 9 1.80 -4.37 -2.63
CA GLU A 9 1.70 -4.97 -1.29
C GLU A 9 0.42 -5.80 -1.18
N PHE A 10 0.55 -7.06 -0.75
CA PHE A 10 -0.56 -7.99 -0.58
C PHE A 10 -0.82 -8.25 0.90
N ILE A 11 -2.01 -7.89 1.36
CA ILE A 11 -2.39 -7.98 2.78
C ILE A 11 -3.48 -9.01 2.96
N ASP A 12 -3.15 -10.09 3.65
CA ASP A 12 -4.13 -11.11 4.04
C ASP A 12 -5.04 -10.55 5.14
N ILE A 13 -6.35 -10.73 4.97
CA ILE A 13 -7.36 -10.19 5.87
C ILE A 13 -7.89 -11.31 6.77
N ILE A 14 -8.17 -10.99 8.02
CA ILE A 14 -8.81 -11.90 8.97
C ILE A 14 -10.33 -11.65 8.95
N GLY A 15 -11.11 -12.68 8.61
CA GLY A 15 -12.57 -12.62 8.57
C GLY A 15 -13.11 -11.57 7.60
N ALA A 16 -14.15 -10.85 8.00
CA ALA A 16 -14.84 -9.85 7.17
C ALA A 16 -14.27 -8.41 7.31
N ASN A 17 -13.02 -8.24 7.72
CA ASN A 17 -12.44 -6.93 8.06
C ASN A 17 -11.88 -6.13 6.87
N ARG A 18 -12.15 -6.56 5.63
CA ARG A 18 -11.56 -5.93 4.44
C ARG A 18 -11.91 -4.44 4.33
N ALA A 19 -13.18 -4.09 4.53
CA ALA A 19 -13.64 -2.71 4.46
C ALA A 19 -12.98 -1.83 5.54
N ASN A 20 -12.84 -2.36 6.76
CA ASN A 20 -12.18 -1.67 7.86
C ASN A 20 -10.70 -1.39 7.54
N TYR A 21 -10.00 -2.37 6.98
CA TYR A 21 -8.62 -2.19 6.53
C TYR A 21 -8.52 -1.14 5.42
N MET A 22 -9.35 -1.24 4.38
CA MET A 22 -9.34 -0.28 3.26
C MET A 22 -9.64 1.15 3.74
N HIS A 23 -10.55 1.32 4.70
CA HIS A 23 -10.81 2.62 5.31
C HIS A 23 -9.62 3.11 6.12
N HIS A 24 -9.01 2.25 6.94
CA HIS A 24 -7.79 2.59 7.67
C HIS A 24 -6.69 3.08 6.74
N MET A 25 -6.45 2.36 5.63
CA MET A 25 -5.44 2.76 4.65
C MET A 25 -5.79 4.11 4.03
N THR A 26 -6.97 4.24 3.44
CA THR A 26 -7.30 5.40 2.60
C THR A 26 -7.62 6.67 3.37
N ALA A 27 -8.25 6.57 4.54
CA ALA A 27 -8.65 7.72 5.34
C ALA A 27 -7.58 8.16 6.35
N ASN A 28 -6.81 7.21 6.90
CA ASN A 28 -5.89 7.50 8.00
C ASN A 28 -4.43 7.41 7.57
N TRP A 29 -4.03 6.32 6.92
CA TRP A 29 -2.61 6.07 6.63
C TRP A 29 -2.08 6.85 5.42
N CYS A 30 -2.79 6.84 4.30
CA CYS A 30 -2.30 7.45 3.05
C CYS A 30 -1.90 8.95 3.18
N PRO A 31 -2.62 9.80 3.94
CA PRO A 31 -2.17 11.16 4.20
C PRO A 31 -0.81 11.22 4.92
N MET A 32 -0.66 10.44 6.01
CA MET A 32 0.60 10.40 6.77
C MET A 32 1.74 9.81 5.94
N ALA A 33 1.50 8.72 5.20
CA ALA A 33 2.52 8.10 4.36
C ALA A 33 3.09 9.07 3.31
N ARG A 34 2.25 9.94 2.75
CA ARG A 34 2.71 10.95 1.81
C ARG A 34 3.59 12.00 2.48
N ASP A 35 3.18 12.49 3.64
CA ASP A 35 3.86 13.59 4.34
C ASP A 35 5.16 13.10 5.00
N ASP A 36 5.16 11.92 5.60
CA ASP A 36 6.30 11.38 6.35
C ASP A 36 7.30 10.61 5.48
N ARG A 37 6.84 9.99 4.38
CA ARG A 37 7.64 9.05 3.58
C ARG A 37 7.76 9.43 2.11
N GLY A 38 7.05 10.45 1.64
CA GLY A 38 6.99 10.80 0.22
C GLY A 38 6.25 9.77 -0.64
N GLN A 39 5.52 8.86 -0.01
CA GLN A 39 4.92 7.68 -0.62
C GLN A 39 3.48 7.98 -1.05
N LEU A 40 3.20 7.88 -2.35
CA LEU A 40 1.86 8.11 -2.88
C LEU A 40 1.04 6.83 -2.90
N CYS A 41 -0.16 6.86 -2.31
CA CYS A 41 -1.14 5.81 -2.50
C CYS A 41 -1.71 5.86 -3.92
N PHE A 42 -1.23 4.99 -4.79
CA PHE A 42 -1.75 4.85 -6.15
C PHE A 42 -3.11 4.14 -6.17
N GLY A 43 -3.36 3.26 -5.19
CA GLY A 43 -4.70 2.76 -4.93
C GLY A 43 -4.74 1.58 -3.97
N VAL A 44 -5.97 1.25 -3.55
CA VAL A 44 -6.27 0.16 -2.63
C VAL A 44 -7.45 -0.64 -3.17
N TRP A 45 -7.29 -1.94 -3.35
CA TRP A 45 -8.32 -2.81 -3.93
C TRP A 45 -8.54 -4.07 -3.10
N GLY A 46 -9.80 -4.44 -2.92
CA GLY A 46 -10.14 -5.74 -2.35
C GLY A 46 -10.06 -6.85 -3.39
N VAL A 47 -9.36 -7.94 -3.07
CA VAL A 47 -9.40 -9.15 -3.88
C VAL A 47 -10.76 -9.83 -3.70
N VAL A 48 -11.35 -10.26 -4.80
CA VAL A 48 -12.55 -11.10 -4.83
C VAL A 48 -12.12 -12.53 -5.19
N GLY A 49 -12.46 -13.49 -4.33
CA GLY A 49 -11.85 -14.83 -4.29
C GLY A 49 -12.18 -15.78 -5.45
N THR A 50 -12.71 -15.30 -6.57
CA THR A 50 -12.95 -16.14 -7.75
C THR A 50 -11.66 -16.44 -8.52
N THR A 51 -10.57 -15.71 -8.26
CA THR A 51 -9.32 -15.78 -9.05
C THR A 51 -8.04 -15.94 -8.23
N SER A 52 -8.08 -15.84 -6.89
CA SER A 52 -6.86 -15.92 -6.05
C SER A 52 -7.17 -16.06 -4.56
N ARG A 53 -6.14 -15.93 -3.71
CA ARG A 53 -6.18 -15.99 -2.25
C ARG A 53 -7.14 -14.92 -1.70
N TRP A 54 -8.06 -15.36 -0.85
CA TRP A 54 -9.13 -14.55 -0.27
C TRP A 54 -9.36 -14.93 1.19
N PRO A 55 -9.70 -13.97 2.08
CA PRO A 55 -9.84 -12.53 1.82
C PRO A 55 -8.49 -11.79 1.85
N ARG A 56 -8.33 -10.82 0.93
CA ARG A 56 -7.08 -10.07 0.75
C ARG A 56 -7.33 -8.65 0.23
N VAL A 57 -6.41 -7.74 0.50
CA VAL A 57 -6.32 -6.40 -0.09
C VAL A 57 -4.99 -6.24 -0.82
N VAL A 58 -4.98 -5.45 -1.89
CA VAL A 58 -3.78 -4.98 -2.57
C VAL A 58 -3.66 -3.48 -2.34
N ASN A 59 -2.55 -3.03 -1.77
CA ASN A 59 -2.14 -1.64 -1.80
C ASN A 59 -1.11 -1.46 -2.92
N MET A 60 -1.23 -0.38 -3.69
CA MET A 60 -0.19 0.05 -4.61
C MET A 60 0.34 1.41 -4.20
N TRP A 61 1.66 1.47 -4.11
CA TRP A 61 2.41 2.65 -3.70
C TRP A 61 3.29 3.11 -4.84
N GLU A 62 3.47 4.42 -4.97
CA GLU A 62 4.42 5.05 -5.89
C GLU A 62 5.46 5.84 -5.09
N GLU A 63 6.74 5.57 -5.40
CA GLU A 63 7.90 6.23 -4.80
C GLU A 63 8.68 7.02 -5.84
N ASP A 64 9.43 8.03 -5.38
CA ASP A 64 10.35 8.79 -6.21
C ASP A 64 11.65 8.02 -6.52
N GLY A 65 11.54 7.05 -7.43
CA GLY A 65 12.64 6.20 -7.82
C GLY A 65 13.10 5.24 -6.72
N LEU A 66 14.27 4.63 -6.92
CA LEU A 66 14.84 3.68 -5.96
C LEU A 66 15.30 4.37 -4.67
N ASP A 67 15.77 5.61 -4.74
CA ASP A 67 16.21 6.38 -3.56
C ASP A 67 15.02 6.75 -2.67
N GLY A 68 13.89 7.14 -3.27
CA GLY A 68 12.63 7.33 -2.55
C GLY A 68 12.17 6.05 -1.85
N LEU A 69 12.20 4.92 -2.56
CA LEU A 69 11.87 3.62 -1.97
C LEU A 69 12.81 3.26 -0.80
N ALA A 70 14.12 3.47 -0.95
CA ALA A 70 15.09 3.19 0.11
C ALA A 70 14.83 4.05 1.37
N THR A 71 14.49 5.32 1.17
CA THR A 71 14.12 6.24 2.26
C THR A 71 12.84 5.78 2.95
N ALA A 72 11.79 5.46 2.19
CA ALA A 72 10.52 4.98 2.72
C ALA A 72 10.68 3.68 3.53
N LEU A 73 11.51 2.73 3.06
CA LEU A 73 11.79 1.47 3.75
C LEU A 73 12.70 1.63 4.97
N ALA A 74 13.51 2.68 5.06
CA ALA A 74 14.34 2.93 6.24
C ALA A 74 13.49 3.08 7.53
N HIS A 75 12.26 3.57 7.40
CA HIS A 75 11.30 3.64 8.51
C HIS A 75 10.88 2.27 9.06
N GLU A 76 11.01 1.20 8.28
CA GLU A 76 10.66 -0.17 8.69
C GLU A 76 11.86 -0.93 9.28
N LEU A 77 13.08 -0.44 9.04
CA LEU A 77 14.31 -1.19 9.32
C LEU A 77 15.08 -0.72 10.56
N GLY A 78 14.80 0.48 11.10
CA GLY A 78 15.28 0.96 12.40
C GLY A 78 16.79 0.93 12.59
#